data_AF-A0A835WXI5-F1
#
_entry.id   AF-A0A835WXI5-F1
#
_cell.length_a   1.000
_cell.length_b   1.000
_cell.length_c   1.000
_cell.angle_alpha   90.00
_cell.angle_beta   90.00
_cell.angle_gamma   90.00
#
_symmetry.space_group_name_H-M   'P 1'
#
loop_
_entity.id
_entity.type
_entity.pdbx_description
1 polymer ?
#
loop_
_entity_poly.entity_id
_entity_poly.type
_entity_poly.pdbx_seq_one_letter_code
_entity_poly.pdbx_strand_id
1 'polypeptide(L)'
;MIGYYVLTVVAALMLVKQTKERLADLKKGLRSMKYAPITYGILFAYIFLAFDYVDTIPILNWSWLGYNIAFGPFADQGIWGIIPFVPLLLYMFIHINYYEEFYFRKSKKMVIVWALMHIAMGVKIHMAILLIPIGFLFKYIYDKKGIRHSYAMHFATNILVLFTVFFSSLF
;
A
#
# COMPACT_ATOMS: atom_id res chain seq x y z
N MET A 1 -1.90 20.28 4.72
CA MET A 1 -2.30 18.99 4.11
C MET A 1 -1.50 18.69 2.84
N ILE A 2 -1.58 19.50 1.77
CA ILE A 2 -0.86 19.26 0.49
C ILE A 2 0.67 19.10 0.65
N GLY A 3 1.30 19.77 1.64
CA GLY A 3 2.74 19.68 1.88
C GLY A 3 3.29 18.26 2.10
N TYR A 4 2.57 17.38 2.81
CA TYR A 4 3.03 16.00 3.03
C TYR A 4 2.94 15.15 1.75
N TYR A 5 1.91 15.40 0.95
CA TYR A 5 1.78 14.79 -0.37
C TYR A 5 2.95 15.22 -1.28
N VAL A 6 3.23 16.52 -1.36
CA VAL A 6 4.37 17.07 -2.12
C VAL A 6 5.69 16.49 -1.64
N LEU A 7 5.94 16.40 -0.33
CA LEU A 7 7.15 15.79 0.22
C LEU A 7 7.30 14.32 -0.19
N THR A 8 6.22 13.55 -0.12
CA THR A 8 6.21 12.13 -0.51
C THR A 8 6.51 11.96 -2.00
N VAL A 9 5.92 12.80 -2.84
CA VAL A 9 6.11 12.80 -4.30
C VAL A 9 7.54 13.21 -4.65
N VAL A 10 8.05 14.30 -4.06
CA VAL A 10 9.43 14.75 -4.28
C VAL A 10 10.43 13.69 -3.83
N ALA A 11 10.23 13.09 -2.66
CA ALA A 11 11.07 12.00 -2.16
C ALA A 11 11.05 10.79 -3.11
N ALA A 12 9.89 10.43 -3.66
CA ALA A 12 9.80 9.38 -4.66
C ALA A 12 10.55 9.76 -5.94
N LEU A 13 10.39 10.98 -6.45
CA LEU A 13 11.06 11.45 -7.67
C LEU A 13 12.59 11.46 -7.54
N MET A 14 13.12 11.68 -6.34
CA MET A 14 14.57 11.57 -6.07
C MET A 14 15.12 10.14 -6.29
N LEU A 15 14.25 9.12 -6.30
CA LEU A 15 14.63 7.73 -6.53
C LEU A 15 14.72 7.35 -8.01
N VAL A 16 14.54 8.30 -8.94
CA VAL A 16 14.47 8.02 -10.38
C VAL A 16 15.67 7.21 -10.91
N LYS A 17 16.86 7.47 -10.37
CA LYS A 17 18.11 6.76 -10.75
C LYS A 17 18.05 5.25 -10.45
N GLN A 18 17.25 4.84 -9.47
CA GLN A 18 17.10 3.45 -9.06
C GLN A 18 15.99 2.71 -9.82
N THR A 19 15.20 3.40 -10.66
CA THR A 19 14.00 2.82 -11.30
C THR A 19 14.33 1.55 -12.09
N LYS A 20 15.44 1.57 -12.85
CA LYS A 20 15.87 0.39 -13.63
C LYS A 20 16.17 -0.81 -12.73
N GLU A 21 16.79 -0.59 -11.58
CA GLU A 21 17.08 -1.65 -10.62
C GLU A 21 15.82 -2.19 -9.96
N ARG A 22 14.89 -1.31 -9.56
CA ARG A 22 13.61 -1.71 -8.96
C ARG A 22 12.80 -2.58 -9.94
N LEU A 23 12.71 -2.19 -11.21
CA LEU A 23 12.07 -2.99 -12.26
C LEU A 23 12.76 -4.35 -12.46
N ALA A 24 14.10 -4.39 -12.43
CA ALA A 24 14.84 -5.64 -12.50
C ALA A 24 14.58 -6.54 -11.28
N ASP A 25 14.45 -5.96 -10.09
CA ASP A 25 14.12 -6.68 -8.85
C ASP A 25 12.68 -7.23 -8.89
N LEU A 26 11.69 -6.49 -9.42
CA LEU A 26 10.34 -7.02 -9.68
C LEU A 26 10.39 -8.24 -10.59
N LYS A 27 11.12 -8.14 -11.71
CA LYS A 27 11.25 -9.24 -12.67
C LYS A 27 11.83 -10.49 -12.02
N LYS A 28 12.84 -10.34 -11.16
CA LYS A 28 13.44 -11.45 -10.41
C LYS A 28 12.46 -12.05 -9.39
N GLY A 29 11.61 -11.23 -8.77
CA GLY A 29 10.62 -11.65 -7.77
C GLY A 29 9.29 -12.17 -8.32
N LEU A 30 9.03 -11.98 -9.62
CA LEU A 30 7.74 -12.13 -10.32
C LEU A 30 6.93 -13.37 -9.93
N ARG A 31 7.59 -14.52 -9.74
CA ARG A 31 6.94 -15.78 -9.35
C ARG A 31 6.18 -15.73 -8.02
N SER A 32 6.43 -14.74 -7.17
CA SER A 32 5.71 -14.56 -5.90
C SER A 32 4.51 -13.61 -5.99
N MET A 33 4.28 -12.95 -7.15
CA MET A 33 3.05 -12.18 -7.38
C MET A 33 1.80 -13.07 -7.29
N LYS A 34 1.90 -14.37 -7.57
CA LYS A 34 0.80 -15.33 -7.43
C LYS A 34 0.24 -15.45 -6.01
N TYR A 35 0.96 -14.98 -4.99
CA TYR A 35 0.48 -14.96 -3.60
C TYR A 35 -0.27 -13.67 -3.25
N ALA A 36 -0.19 -12.62 -4.07
CA ALA A 36 -0.89 -11.36 -3.85
C ALA A 36 -2.41 -11.49 -3.67
N PRO A 37 -3.12 -12.41 -4.39
CA PRO A 37 -4.54 -12.65 -4.16
C PRO A 37 -4.89 -13.05 -2.71
N ILE A 38 -3.96 -13.67 -1.96
CA ILE A 38 -4.19 -14.03 -0.55
C ILE A 38 -4.26 -12.75 0.30
N THR A 39 -3.28 -11.86 0.16
CA THR A 39 -3.28 -10.57 0.87
C THR A 39 -4.43 -9.67 0.46
N TYR A 40 -4.74 -9.64 -0.85
CA TYR A 40 -5.88 -8.90 -1.36
C TYR A 40 -7.21 -9.48 -0.85
N GLY A 41 -7.31 -10.81 -0.76
CA GLY A 41 -8.48 -11.50 -0.22
C GLY A 41 -8.76 -11.16 1.24
N ILE A 42 -7.74 -10.97 2.07
CA ILE A 42 -7.90 -10.49 3.46
C ILE A 42 -8.54 -9.09 3.48
N LEU A 43 -8.04 -8.18 2.65
CA LEU A 43 -8.60 -6.84 2.52
C LEU A 43 -10.05 -6.89 2.03
N PHE A 44 -10.31 -7.67 0.98
CA PHE A 44 -11.63 -7.82 0.39
C PHE A 44 -12.63 -8.41 1.40
N ALA A 45 -12.26 -9.49 2.09
CA ALA A 45 -13.09 -10.08 3.14
C ALA A 45 -13.43 -9.06 4.25
N TYR A 46 -12.46 -8.24 4.67
CA TYR A 46 -12.72 -7.18 5.64
C TYR A 46 -13.72 -6.14 5.12
N ILE A 47 -13.56 -5.69 3.87
CA ILE A 47 -14.45 -4.72 3.23
C ILE A 47 -15.90 -5.23 3.24
N PHE A 48 -16.15 -6.48 2.87
CA PHE A 48 -17.51 -7.00 2.76
C PHE A 48 -18.13 -7.48 4.08
N LEU A 49 -17.31 -7.89 5.06
CA LEU A 49 -17.83 -8.51 6.29
C LEU A 49 -17.83 -7.59 7.50
N ALA A 50 -16.93 -6.61 7.56
CA ALA A 50 -16.68 -5.85 8.77
C ALA A 50 -16.63 -4.33 8.59
N PHE A 51 -16.32 -3.84 7.38
CA PHE A 51 -16.07 -2.40 7.16
C PHE A 51 -17.24 -1.52 7.61
N ASP A 52 -18.46 -1.78 7.14
CA ASP A 52 -19.62 -0.94 7.46
C ASP A 52 -19.92 -0.89 8.96
N TYR A 53 -19.68 -1.98 9.67
CA TYR A 53 -19.85 -2.01 11.12
C TYR A 53 -18.73 -1.25 11.83
N VAL A 54 -17.47 -1.54 11.49
CA VAL A 54 -16.30 -0.99 12.19
C VAL A 54 -16.10 0.50 11.89
N ASP A 55 -16.49 0.98 10.69
CA ASP A 55 -16.37 2.39 10.30
C ASP A 55 -17.26 3.31 11.13
N THR A 56 -18.35 2.78 11.72
CA THR A 56 -19.22 3.56 12.63
C THR A 56 -18.58 3.87 13.99
N ILE A 57 -17.50 3.18 14.35
CA ILE A 57 -16.83 3.32 15.65
C ILE A 57 -15.84 4.51 15.58
N PRO A 58 -16.09 5.65 16.27
CA PRO A 58 -15.35 6.89 16.04
C PRO A 58 -13.84 6.78 16.24
N ILE A 59 -13.42 6.06 17.29
CA ILE A 59 -11.98 5.90 17.58
C ILE A 59 -11.27 5.08 16.51
N LEU A 60 -11.96 4.12 15.89
CA LEU A 60 -11.38 3.26 14.87
C LEU A 60 -11.36 3.94 13.48
N ASN A 61 -12.31 4.82 13.22
CA ASN A 61 -12.42 5.63 11.99
C ASN A 61 -11.41 6.80 11.97
N TRP A 62 -10.79 7.13 13.10
CA TRP A 62 -9.82 8.22 13.16
C TRP A 62 -8.61 7.99 12.23
N SER A 63 -8.13 9.07 11.61
CA SER A 63 -6.89 9.11 10.84
C SER A 63 -6.21 10.47 11.04
N TRP A 64 -4.88 10.54 10.92
CA TRP A 64 -4.17 11.80 11.20
C TRP A 64 -4.45 12.85 10.10
N LEU A 65 -4.31 12.47 8.82
CA LEU A 65 -4.36 13.45 7.72
C LEU A 65 -5.77 13.73 7.18
N GLY A 66 -6.78 12.96 7.57
CA GLY A 66 -8.16 13.10 7.06
C GLY A 66 -8.37 12.62 5.61
N TYR A 67 -7.31 12.28 4.89
CA TYR A 67 -7.33 11.64 3.57
C TYR A 67 -6.13 10.71 3.41
N ASN A 68 -6.25 9.69 2.54
CA ASN A 68 -5.17 8.77 2.27
C ASN A 68 -4.22 9.35 1.20
N ILE A 69 -2.94 9.51 1.54
CA ILE A 69 -1.92 10.07 0.64
C ILE A 69 -1.80 9.29 -0.67
N ALA A 70 -2.01 7.97 -0.64
CA ALA A 70 -1.92 7.16 -1.85
C ALA A 70 -2.95 7.59 -2.90
N PHE A 71 -4.17 7.95 -2.50
CA PHE A 71 -5.20 8.39 -3.45
C PHE A 71 -5.16 9.89 -3.76
N GLY A 72 -4.27 10.62 -3.10
CA GLY A 72 -4.15 12.07 -3.26
C GLY A 72 -5.33 12.84 -2.66
N PRO A 73 -5.26 14.18 -2.68
CA PRO A 73 -6.28 15.02 -2.07
C PRO A 73 -7.59 15.14 -2.87
N PHE A 74 -7.66 14.53 -4.06
CA PHE A 74 -8.78 14.68 -5.01
C PHE A 74 -9.54 13.37 -5.26
N ALA A 75 -9.35 12.36 -4.42
CA ALA A 75 -10.01 11.06 -4.56
C ALA A 75 -11.54 11.14 -4.46
N ASP A 76 -12.06 12.20 -3.83
CA ASP A 76 -13.48 12.53 -3.70
C ASP A 76 -14.10 13.09 -5.00
N GLN A 77 -13.29 13.45 -6.00
CA GLN A 77 -13.75 13.95 -7.30
C GLN A 77 -14.05 12.82 -8.31
N GLY A 78 -14.21 11.59 -7.82
CA GLY A 78 -14.44 10.41 -8.66
C GLY A 78 -13.24 10.05 -9.54
N ILE A 79 -13.49 9.33 -10.64
CA ILE A 79 -12.44 8.79 -11.50
C ILE A 79 -11.49 9.84 -12.08
N TRP A 80 -12.00 11.04 -12.40
CA TRP A 80 -11.22 12.13 -12.96
C TRP A 80 -10.25 12.74 -11.95
N GLY A 81 -10.54 12.64 -10.66
CA GLY A 81 -9.63 13.00 -9.58
C GLY A 81 -8.50 12.00 -9.36
N ILE A 82 -8.65 10.74 -9.81
CA ILE A 82 -7.69 9.65 -9.58
C ILE A 82 -6.76 9.45 -10.78
N ILE A 83 -7.30 9.45 -12.01
CA ILE A 83 -6.57 9.16 -13.25
C ILE A 83 -5.23 9.93 -13.37
N PRO A 84 -5.18 11.25 -13.13
CA PRO A 84 -3.94 12.02 -13.28
C PRO A 84 -2.80 11.53 -12.37
N PHE A 85 -3.15 10.88 -11.26
CA PHE A 85 -2.19 10.41 -10.26
C PHE A 85 -1.81 8.94 -10.43
N VAL A 86 -2.47 8.18 -11.32
CA VAL A 86 -2.14 6.77 -11.56
C VAL A 86 -0.66 6.57 -11.97
N PRO A 87 -0.06 7.35 -12.90
CA PRO A 87 1.35 7.19 -13.25
C PRO A 87 2.28 7.40 -12.05
N LEU A 88 1.96 8.39 -11.21
CA LEU A 88 2.72 8.71 -10.01
C LEU A 88 2.55 7.61 -8.94
N LEU A 89 1.35 7.07 -8.78
CA LEU A 89 1.07 5.93 -7.90
C LEU A 89 1.84 4.68 -8.31
N LEU A 90 1.82 4.34 -9.59
CA LEU A 90 2.60 3.22 -10.13
C LEU A 90 4.10 3.42 -9.87
N TYR A 91 4.60 4.64 -10.10
CA TYR A 91 5.98 4.98 -9.81
C TYR A 91 6.30 4.86 -8.30
N MET A 92 5.41 5.34 -7.43
CA MET A 92 5.54 5.18 -5.98
C MET A 92 5.52 3.70 -5.58
N PHE A 93 4.65 2.87 -6.13
CA PHE A 93 4.63 1.43 -5.85
C PHE A 93 5.92 0.73 -6.29
N ILE A 94 6.52 1.14 -7.41
CA ILE A 94 7.81 0.59 -7.86
C ILE A 94 8.89 0.88 -6.81
N HIS A 95 8.92 2.07 -6.22
CA HIS A 95 10.00 2.48 -5.34
C HIS A 95 9.73 2.21 -3.85
N ILE A 96 8.61 2.71 -3.34
CA ILE A 96 8.26 2.68 -1.92
C ILE A 96 8.08 1.25 -1.46
N ASN A 97 7.37 0.40 -2.20
CA ASN A 97 7.15 -0.99 -1.79
C ASN A 97 8.48 -1.72 -1.58
N TYR A 98 9.49 -1.48 -2.41
CA TYR A 98 10.81 -2.11 -2.20
C TYR A 98 11.42 -1.68 -0.87
N TYR A 99 11.40 -0.39 -0.57
CA TYR A 99 11.94 0.15 0.67
C TYR A 99 11.14 -0.27 1.89
N GLU A 100 9.82 -0.37 1.78
CA GLU A 100 9.00 -0.89 2.84
C GLU A 100 9.38 -2.34 3.16
N GLU A 101 9.59 -3.16 2.13
CA GLU A 101 10.06 -4.53 2.33
C GLU A 101 11.48 -4.57 2.92
N PHE A 102 12.38 -3.69 2.45
CA PHE A 102 13.76 -3.60 2.93
C PHE A 102 13.85 -3.24 4.41
N TYR A 103 13.09 -2.24 4.87
CA TYR A 103 13.18 -1.74 6.24
C TYR A 103 12.29 -2.53 7.21
N PHE A 104 11.05 -2.85 6.81
CA PHE A 104 10.03 -3.28 7.76
C PHE A 104 9.82 -4.79 7.88
N ARG A 105 10.39 -5.60 6.99
CA ARG A 105 10.29 -7.08 7.11
C ARG A 105 11.41 -7.74 7.90
N LYS A 106 12.40 -6.95 8.33
CA LYS A 106 13.54 -7.44 9.12
C LYS A 106 13.11 -8.12 10.44
N SER A 107 12.01 -7.68 11.06
CA SER A 107 11.50 -8.31 12.28
C SER A 107 9.98 -8.21 12.39
N LYS A 108 9.39 -9.08 13.23
CA LYS A 108 7.93 -9.04 13.51
C LYS A 108 7.50 -7.70 14.11
N LYS A 109 8.36 -7.10 14.95
CA LYS A 109 8.12 -5.77 15.54
C LYS A 109 8.02 -4.69 14.47
N MET A 110 8.91 -4.73 13.47
CA MET A 110 8.90 -3.75 12.38
C MET A 110 7.69 -3.88 11.45
N VAL A 111 7.09 -5.07 11.33
CA VAL A 111 5.80 -5.23 10.62
C VAL A 111 4.69 -4.46 11.33
N ILE A 112 4.64 -4.49 12.65
CA ILE A 112 3.66 -3.73 13.45
C ILE A 112 3.91 -2.23 13.30
N VAL A 113 5.17 -1.80 13.40
CA VAL A 113 5.55 -0.39 13.18
C VAL A 113 5.09 0.07 11.80
N TRP A 114 5.38 -0.69 10.75
CA TRP A 114 4.94 -0.39 9.39
C TRP A 114 3.43 -0.21 9.28
N ALA A 115 2.66 -1.14 9.84
CA ALA A 115 1.20 -1.07 9.81
C ALA A 115 0.68 0.19 10.53
N LEU A 116 1.19 0.49 11.72
CA LEU A 116 0.74 1.66 12.50
C LEU A 116 1.18 3.00 11.90
N MET A 117 2.33 3.06 11.23
CA MET A 117 2.76 4.28 10.52
C MET A 117 1.76 4.72 9.44
N HIS A 118 0.96 3.81 8.89
CA HIS A 118 -0.07 4.17 7.93
C HIS A 118 -1.12 5.12 8.52
N ILE A 119 -1.32 5.11 9.85
CA ILE A 119 -2.22 6.05 10.52
C ILE A 119 -1.72 7.49 10.34
N ALA A 120 -0.41 7.70 10.45
CA ALA A 120 0.23 8.99 10.16
C ALA A 120 0.12 9.37 8.68
N MET A 121 -0.03 8.38 7.79
CA MET A 121 -0.26 8.56 6.36
C MET A 121 -1.74 8.78 5.98
N GLY A 122 -2.62 8.94 6.98
CA GLY A 122 -4.05 9.20 6.77
C GLY A 122 -4.90 7.95 6.54
N VAL A 123 -4.36 6.76 6.83
CA VAL A 123 -5.14 5.52 6.86
C VAL A 123 -5.87 5.41 8.21
N LYS A 124 -7.14 5.00 8.19
CA LYS A 124 -7.94 4.83 9.41
C LYS A 124 -7.33 3.75 10.34
N ILE A 125 -7.50 3.88 11.65
CA ILE A 125 -6.93 2.93 12.64
C ILE A 125 -7.34 1.48 12.32
N HIS A 126 -8.61 1.21 12.03
CA HIS A 126 -9.05 -0.15 11.72
C HIS A 126 -8.37 -0.73 10.46
N MET A 127 -8.13 0.11 9.45
CA MET A 127 -7.42 -0.30 8.24
C MET A 127 -5.94 -0.56 8.55
N ALA A 128 -5.30 0.25 9.41
CA ALA A 128 -3.94 0.01 9.86
C ALA A 128 -3.82 -1.32 10.64
N ILE A 129 -4.81 -1.67 11.46
CA ILE A 129 -4.86 -2.97 12.16
C ILE A 129 -4.98 -4.12 11.15
N LEU A 130 -5.82 -3.97 10.12
CA LEU A 130 -5.96 -4.94 9.03
C LEU A 130 -4.67 -5.15 8.23
N LEU A 131 -3.81 -4.14 8.13
CA LEU A 131 -2.51 -4.28 7.48
C LEU A 131 -1.56 -5.22 8.23
N ILE A 132 -1.75 -5.47 9.53
CA ILE A 132 -0.88 -6.35 10.32
C ILE A 132 -0.81 -7.78 9.75
N PRO A 133 -1.92 -8.52 9.59
CA PRO A 133 -1.87 -9.86 8.99
C PRO A 133 -1.31 -9.86 7.56
N ILE A 134 -1.61 -8.82 6.77
CA ILE A 134 -1.06 -8.65 5.40
C ILE A 134 0.46 -8.48 5.45
N GLY A 135 0.96 -7.63 6.33
CA GLY A 135 2.39 -7.40 6.54
C GLY A 135 3.13 -8.65 7.03
N PHE A 136 2.47 -9.50 7.80
CA PHE A 136 3.03 -10.80 8.18
C PHE A 136 3.11 -11.78 7.01
N LEU A 137 2.17 -11.75 6.06
CA LEU A 137 2.28 -12.56 4.84
C LEU A 137 3.43 -12.10 3.95
N PHE A 138 3.62 -10.79 3.80
CA PHE A 138 4.81 -10.24 3.14
C PHE A 138 6.08 -10.68 3.86
N LYS A 139 6.13 -10.53 5.19
CA LYS A 139 7.28 -11.01 5.98
C LYS A 139 7.55 -12.51 5.79
N TYR A 140 6.52 -13.34 5.72
CA TYR A 140 6.69 -14.77 5.47
C TYR A 140 7.39 -15.03 4.12
N ILE A 141 6.99 -14.33 3.06
CA ILE A 141 7.66 -14.42 1.76
C ILE A 141 9.08 -13.84 1.82
N TYR A 142 9.27 -12.72 2.53
CA TYR A 142 10.60 -12.14 2.77
C TYR A 142 11.54 -13.15 3.43
N ASP A 143 11.12 -13.82 4.50
CA ASP A 143 11.93 -14.77 5.24
C ASP A 143 12.23 -16.04 4.42
N LYS A 144 11.29 -16.48 3.57
CA LYS A 144 11.43 -17.71 2.77
C LYS A 144 12.12 -17.53 1.43
N LYS A 145 11.96 -16.37 0.80
CA LYS A 145 12.37 -16.13 -0.60
C LYS A 145 13.18 -14.86 -0.78
N GLY A 146 13.31 -14.05 0.26
CA GLY A 146 14.08 -12.81 0.22
C GLY A 146 13.30 -11.60 -0.30
N ILE A 147 13.95 -10.45 -0.20
CA ILE A 147 13.36 -9.14 -0.45
C ILE A 147 12.67 -9.01 -1.80
N ARG A 148 13.29 -9.47 -2.89
CA ARG A 148 12.76 -9.30 -4.26
C ARG A 148 11.39 -9.97 -4.42
N HIS A 149 11.20 -11.13 -3.80
CA HIS A 149 9.94 -11.87 -3.85
C HIS A 149 8.86 -11.23 -2.99
N SER A 150 9.21 -10.75 -1.80
CA SER A 150 8.28 -10.01 -0.95
C SER A 150 7.83 -8.71 -1.61
N TYR A 151 8.79 -7.98 -2.19
CA TYR A 151 8.55 -6.75 -2.94
C TYR A 151 7.63 -6.98 -4.14
N ALA A 152 7.89 -8.02 -4.94
CA ALA A 152 7.02 -8.34 -6.07
C ALA A 152 5.60 -8.69 -5.62
N MET A 153 5.44 -9.47 -4.54
CA MET A 153 4.13 -9.78 -3.98
C MET A 153 3.42 -8.50 -3.51
N HIS A 154 4.10 -7.64 -2.74
CA HIS A 154 3.55 -6.39 -2.25
C HIS A 154 3.15 -5.45 -3.39
N PHE A 155 4.01 -5.29 -4.40
CA PHE A 155 3.68 -4.55 -5.63
C PHE A 155 2.40 -5.08 -6.27
N ALA A 156 2.30 -6.39 -6.48
CA ALA A 156 1.10 -6.99 -7.06
C ALA A 156 -0.15 -6.78 -6.19
N THR A 157 -0.04 -6.83 -4.86
CA THR A 157 -1.15 -6.53 -3.95
C THR A 157 -1.62 -5.08 -4.12
N ASN A 158 -0.71 -4.11 -4.19
CA ASN A 158 -1.08 -2.70 -4.37
C ASN A 158 -1.67 -2.44 -5.77
N ILE A 159 -1.23 -3.16 -6.80
CA ILE A 159 -1.85 -3.12 -8.12
C ILE A 159 -3.30 -3.65 -8.08
N LEU A 160 -3.56 -4.75 -7.37
CA LEU A 160 -4.93 -5.24 -7.19
C LEU A 160 -5.81 -4.22 -6.47
N VAL A 161 -5.31 -3.59 -5.40
CA VAL A 161 -6.03 -2.52 -4.69
C VAL A 161 -6.30 -1.32 -5.59
N LEU A 162 -5.32 -0.90 -6.39
CA LEU A 162 -5.48 0.19 -7.36
C LEU A 162 -6.58 -0.12 -8.37
N PHE A 163 -6.63 -1.36 -8.89
CA PHE A 163 -7.72 -1.77 -9.78
C PHE A 163 -9.07 -1.71 -9.07
N THR A 164 -9.18 -2.20 -7.83
CA THR A 164 -10.43 -2.13 -7.06
C THR A 164 -10.92 -0.71 -6.91
N VAL A 165 -10.04 0.22 -6.54
CA VAL A 165 -10.40 1.65 -6.39
C VAL A 165 -10.80 2.26 -7.73
N PHE A 166 -10.07 1.94 -8.79
CA PHE A 166 -10.39 2.42 -10.13
C PHE A 166 -11.77 1.92 -10.58
N PHE A 167 -12.05 0.63 -10.43
CA PHE A 167 -13.34 0.05 -10.78
C PHE A 167 -14.48 0.55 -9.90
N SER A 168 -14.26 0.73 -8.59
CA SER A 168 -15.29 1.31 -7.71
C SER A 168 -15.58 2.77 -8.03
N SER A 169 -14.66 3.50 -8.66
CA SER A 169 -14.86 4.90 -9.06
C SER A 169 -15.58 5.08 -10.40
N LEU A 170 -15.84 3.98 -11.12
CA LEU A 170 -16.57 3.96 -12.41
C LEU A 170 -18.09 3.86 -12.24
N PHE A 171 -18.58 3.48 -11.05
CA PHE A 171 -19.98 3.24 -10.73
C PHE A 171 -20.40 4.13 -9.55
#